data_AF-A0A2T7X951-F1
#
_entry.id   AF-A0A2T7X951-F1
#
_cell.length_a   1.000
_cell.length_b   1.000
_cell.length_c   1.000
_cell.angle_alpha   90.00
_cell.angle_beta   90.00
_cell.angle_gamma   90.00
#
_symmetry.space_group_name_H-M   'P 1'
#
loop_
_entity.id
_entity.type
_entity.pdbx_description
1 polymer ?
#
loop_
_entity_poly.entity_id
_entity_poly.type
_entity_poly.pdbx_seq_one_letter_code
_entity_poly.pdbx_strand_id
1 'polypeptide(L)'
;MSADTARRNVRLLSWSGLAAGVIGALLIAFPQVLPVGGPWVQLALGIATLVLSFRARRIGIAQVSDYDGRLSLAAALLGFLVIFFAGQVAWGVLVAVAN
;
A
#
# COMPACT_ATOMS: atom_id res chain seq x y z
N MET A 1 -26.28 -4.98 3.02
CA MET A 1 -25.31 -5.44 2.00
C MET A 1 -25.30 -6.97 2.05
N SER A 2 -25.38 -7.68 0.92
CA SER A 2 -25.35 -9.16 0.97
C SER A 2 -23.95 -9.68 1.33
N ALA A 3 -23.86 -10.86 1.95
CA ALA A 3 -22.59 -11.48 2.31
C ALA A 3 -21.65 -11.67 1.11
N ASP A 4 -22.20 -11.94 -0.08
CA ASP A 4 -21.43 -12.06 -1.33
C ASP A 4 -20.84 -10.73 -1.79
N THR A 5 -21.59 -9.64 -1.61
CA THR A 5 -21.11 -8.28 -1.90
C THR A 5 -19.95 -7.89 -0.97
N ALA A 6 -20.05 -8.26 0.31
CA ALA A 6 -18.99 -8.04 1.29
C ALA A 6 -17.71 -8.82 0.95
N ARG A 7 -17.83 -10.12 0.62
CA ARG A 7 -16.69 -10.95 0.18
C ARG A 7 -16.02 -10.39 -1.07
N ARG A 8 -16.80 -9.96 -2.07
CA ARG A 8 -16.27 -9.37 -3.30
C ARG A 8 -15.50 -8.07 -3.03
N ASN A 9 -16.04 -7.20 -2.17
CA ASN A 9 -15.39 -5.95 -1.81
C ASN A 9 -14.07 -6.17 -1.06
N VAL A 10 -14.03 -7.10 -0.10
CA VAL A 10 -12.79 -7.47 0.61
C VAL A 10 -11.74 -7.97 -0.36
N ARG A 11 -12.13 -8.83 -1.32
CA ARG A 11 -11.21 -9.36 -2.33
C ARG A 11 -10.65 -8.24 -3.22
N LEU A 12 -11.50 -7.35 -3.72
CA LEU A 12 -11.07 -6.22 -4.56
C LEU A 12 -10.14 -5.26 -3.81
N LEU A 13 -10.47 -4.90 -2.57
CA LEU A 13 -9.63 -4.03 -1.74
C LEU A 13 -8.29 -4.68 -1.40
N SER A 14 -8.28 -5.99 -1.15
CA SER A 14 -7.04 -6.72 -0.84
C SER A 14 -6.13 -6.83 -2.05
N TRP A 15 -6.67 -7.18 -3.22
CA TRP A 15 -5.90 -7.29 -4.46
C TRP A 15 -5.41 -5.94 -4.97
N SER A 16 -6.23 -4.89 -4.89
CA SER A 16 -5.81 -3.53 -5.25
C SER A 16 -4.75 -2.98 -4.30
N GLY A 17 -4.89 -3.21 -3.00
CA GLY A 17 -3.85 -2.86 -2.03
C GLY A 17 -2.54 -3.60 -2.31
N LEU A 18 -2.60 -4.90 -2.56
CA LEU A 18 -1.41 -5.70 -2.87
C LEU A 18 -0.75 -5.25 -4.17
N ALA A 19 -1.52 -4.99 -5.22
CA ALA A 19 -0.99 -4.47 -6.49
C ALA A 19 -0.33 -3.09 -6.32
N ALA A 20 -0.98 -2.16 -5.61
CA ALA A 20 -0.42 -0.83 -5.34
C ALA A 20 0.90 -0.92 -4.57
N GLY A 21 0.96 -1.82 -3.58
CA GLY A 21 2.16 -2.02 -2.80
C GLY A 21 3.29 -2.65 -3.62
N VAL A 22 3.00 -3.66 -4.44
CA VAL A 22 4.00 -4.29 -5.32
C VAL A 22 4.57 -3.25 -6.30
N ILE A 23 3.73 -2.39 -6.89
CA ILE A 23 4.19 -1.30 -7.76
C ILE A 23 5.09 -0.34 -6.97
N GLY A 24 4.70 0.04 -5.75
CA GLY A 24 5.52 0.88 -4.88
C GLY A 24 6.89 0.26 -4.57
N ALA A 25 6.93 -1.04 -4.26
CA ALA A 25 8.16 -1.77 -3.99
C ALA A 25 9.07 -1.88 -5.23
N LEU A 26 8.48 -2.12 -6.41
CA LEU A 26 9.22 -2.13 -7.68
C LEU A 26 9.81 -0.76 -8.00
N LEU A 27 9.07 0.32 -7.77
CA LEU A 27 9.60 1.67 -7.98
C LEU A 27 10.76 1.99 -7.05
N ILE A 28 10.78 1.45 -5.83
CA ILE A 28 11.92 1.55 -4.91
C ILE A 28 13.12 0.77 -5.44
N ALA A 29 12.91 -0.44 -5.97
CA ALA A 29 13.97 -1.26 -6.54
C ALA A 29 14.55 -0.70 -7.86
N PHE A 30 13.72 0.01 -8.64
CA PHE A 30 14.08 0.60 -9.93
C PHE A 30 13.88 2.13 -9.94
N PRO A 31 14.69 2.89 -9.17
CA PRO A 31 14.51 4.33 -9.02
C PRO A 31 14.71 5.12 -10.32
N GLN A 32 15.42 4.53 -11.29
CA GLN A 32 15.67 5.09 -12.63
C GLN A 32 14.39 5.32 -13.45
N VAL A 33 13.29 4.64 -13.10
CA VAL A 33 12.01 4.74 -13.82
C VAL A 33 11.30 6.07 -13.54
N LEU A 34 11.53 6.69 -12.37
CA LEU A 34 10.94 7.97 -11.99
C LEU A 34 11.98 8.84 -11.24
N PRO A 35 12.88 9.53 -11.95
CA PRO A 35 14.04 10.19 -11.34
C PRO A 35 13.72 11.42 -10.47
N VAL A 36 12.69 12.21 -10.79
CA VAL A 36 12.37 13.46 -10.07
C VAL A 36 11.10 13.34 -9.21
N GLY A 37 10.09 12.59 -9.68
CA GLY A 37 8.83 12.37 -8.97
C GLY A 37 8.76 11.07 -8.16
N GLY A 38 9.78 10.20 -8.27
CA GLY A 38 9.75 8.83 -7.75
C GLY A 38 9.40 8.70 -6.27
N PRO A 39 10.07 9.43 -5.36
CA PRO A 39 9.83 9.29 -3.92
C PRO A 39 8.39 9.67 -3.53
N TRP A 40 7.84 10.72 -4.15
CA TRP A 40 6.47 11.18 -3.87
C TRP A 40 5.41 10.21 -4.38
N VAL A 41 5.63 9.65 -5.58
CA VAL A 41 4.75 8.62 -6.15
C VAL A 41 4.79 7.34 -5.32
N GLN A 42 5.98 6.91 -4.88
CA GLN A 42 6.13 5.76 -3.99
C GLN A 42 5.43 5.98 -2.65
N LEU A 43 5.56 7.18 -2.04
CA LEU A 43 4.84 7.54 -0.83
C LEU A 43 3.32 7.46 -1.02
N ALA A 44 2.80 8.03 -2.11
CA ALA A 44 1.37 7.98 -2.42
C ALA A 44 0.88 6.53 -2.58
N LEU A 45 1.65 5.67 -3.28
CA LEU A 45 1.33 4.25 -3.46
C LEU A 45 1.38 3.47 -2.13
N GLY A 46 2.37 3.74 -1.29
CA GLY A 46 2.47 3.14 0.04
C GLY A 46 1.28 3.53 0.93
N ILE A 47 0.89 4.81 0.94
CA ILE A 47 -0.30 5.29 1.67
C ILE A 47 -1.57 4.64 1.13
N ALA A 48 -1.75 4.60 -0.19
CA ALA A 48 -2.90 3.95 -0.81
C ALA A 48 -2.98 2.47 -0.42
N THR A 49 -1.85 1.76 -0.40
CA THR A 49 -1.76 0.36 0.04
C THR A 49 -2.22 0.19 1.47
N LEU A 50 -1.75 1.04 2.40
CA LEU A 50 -2.19 1.01 3.79
C LEU A 50 -3.69 1.24 3.90
N VAL A 51 -4.21 2.30 3.27
CA VAL A 51 -5.64 2.63 3.32
C VAL A 51 -6.50 1.47 2.80
N LEU A 52 -6.13 0.89 1.67
CA LEU A 52 -6.86 -0.23 1.07
C LEU A 52 -6.80 -1.49 1.95
N SER A 53 -5.63 -1.82 2.51
CA SER A 53 -5.47 -2.97 3.40
C SER A 53 -6.27 -2.84 4.70
N PHE A 54 -6.27 -1.66 5.33
CA PHE A 54 -7.07 -1.41 6.54
C PHE A 54 -8.58 -1.36 6.24
N ARG A 55 -8.98 -0.83 5.07
CA ARG A 55 -10.39 -0.88 4.65
C ARG A 55 -10.85 -2.31 4.39
N ALA A 56 -10.03 -3.13 3.74
CA ALA A 56 -10.32 -4.56 3.55
C ALA A 56 -10.49 -5.27 4.90
N ARG A 57 -9.60 -4.99 5.87
CA ARG A 57 -9.66 -5.56 7.21
C ARG A 57 -10.90 -5.13 7.98
N ARG A 58 -11.26 -3.84 7.92
CA ARG A 58 -12.47 -3.32 8.58
C ARG A 58 -13.74 -4.00 8.06
N ILE A 59 -13.86 -4.18 6.74
CA ILE A 59 -15.04 -4.82 6.13
C ILE A 59 -15.04 -6.33 6.41
N GLY A 60 -13.87 -6.97 6.32
CA GLY A 60 -13.70 -8.40 6.57
C GLY A 60 -14.14 -8.80 7.98
N ILE A 61 -13.61 -8.13 9.01
CA ILE A 61 -13.95 -8.41 10.41
C ILE A 61 -15.44 -8.15 10.70
N ALA A 62 -16.03 -7.12 10.10
CA ALA A 62 -17.40 -6.71 10.41
C ALA A 62 -18.48 -7.53 9.68
N GLN A 63 -18.17 -8.11 8.52
CA GLN A 63 -19.20 -8.63 7.60
C GLN A 63 -18.92 -10.03 7.03
N VAL A 64 -17.77 -10.63 7.35
CA VAL A 64 -17.39 -11.96 6.85
C VAL A 64 -17.07 -12.87 8.04
N SER A 65 -17.87 -13.91 8.24
CA SER A 65 -17.73 -14.88 9.35
C SER A 65 -16.38 -15.58 9.39
N ASP A 66 -15.83 -15.89 8.20
CA ASP A 66 -14.61 -16.68 8.04
C ASP A 66 -13.44 -15.82 7.53
N TYR A 67 -13.34 -14.58 8.01
CA TYR A 67 -12.33 -13.65 7.54
C TYR A 67 -10.91 -14.03 7.99
N ASP A 68 -10.09 -14.52 7.05
CA ASP A 68 -8.65 -14.67 7.25
C ASP A 68 -7.93 -13.32 7.00
N GLY A 69 -7.56 -12.65 8.10
CA GLY A 69 -6.93 -11.33 8.07
C GLY A 69 -5.47 -11.30 7.61
N ARG A 70 -4.83 -12.46 7.39
CA ARG A 70 -3.38 -12.54 7.12
C ARG A 70 -2.96 -11.83 5.84
N LEU A 71 -3.76 -11.92 4.78
CA LEU A 71 -3.46 -11.24 3.51
C LEU A 71 -3.51 -9.71 3.65
N SER A 72 -4.49 -9.18 4.41
CA SER A 72 -4.57 -7.75 4.68
C SER A 72 -3.39 -7.26 5.53
N LEU A 73 -2.92 -8.08 6.46
CA LEU A 73 -1.74 -7.79 7.26
C LEU A 73 -0.48 -7.76 6.40
N ALA A 74 -0.29 -8.74 5.53
CA ALA A 74 0.84 -8.77 4.60
C ALA A 74 0.85 -7.54 3.68
N ALA A 75 -0.31 -7.16 3.13
CA ALA A 75 -0.44 -5.94 2.34
C ALA A 75 -0.14 -4.68 3.16
N ALA A 76 -0.59 -4.61 4.41
CA ALA A 76 -0.29 -3.48 5.29
C ALA A 76 1.21 -3.36 5.60
N LEU A 77 1.87 -4.47 5.91
CA LEU A 77 3.33 -4.50 6.11
C LEU A 77 4.07 -4.04 4.86
N LEU A 78 3.61 -4.48 3.69
CA LEU A 78 4.20 -4.08 2.42
C LEU A 78 4.00 -2.58 2.15
N GLY A 79 2.80 -2.05 2.37
CA GLY A 79 2.54 -0.61 2.30
C GLY A 79 3.41 0.20 3.26
N PHE A 80 3.61 -0.28 4.49
CA PHE A 80 4.51 0.34 5.46
C PHE A 80 5.96 0.37 4.96
N LEU A 81 6.48 -0.75 4.45
CA LEU A 81 7.85 -0.81 3.91
C LEU A 81 8.03 0.19 2.76
N VAL A 82 7.06 0.28 1.86
CA VAL A 82 7.09 1.24 0.74
C VAL A 82 7.18 2.67 1.27
N ILE A 83 6.32 3.05 2.22
CA ILE A 83 6.36 4.41 2.82
C ILE A 83 7.70 4.66 3.51
N PHE A 84 8.18 3.69 4.29
CA PHE A 84 9.41 3.83 5.07
C PHE A 84 10.61 4.13 4.16
N PHE A 85 10.84 3.29 3.15
CA PHE A 85 11.96 3.46 2.22
C PHE A 85 11.79 4.69 1.32
N ALA A 86 10.60 4.93 0.79
CA ALA A 86 10.33 6.13 0.00
C ALA A 86 10.56 7.42 0.82
N GLY A 87 10.22 7.39 2.12
CA GLY A 87 10.48 8.47 3.05
C GLY A 87 11.97 8.76 3.25
N GLN A 88 12.81 7.72 3.34
CA GLN A 88 14.26 7.91 3.42
C GLN A 88 14.82 8.59 2.17
N VAL A 89 14.35 8.17 0.99
CA VAL A 89 14.80 8.78 -0.29
C VAL A 89 14.29 10.22 -0.42
N ALA A 90 13.02 10.47 -0.12
CA ALA A 90 12.43 11.81 -0.16
C ALA A 90 13.17 12.77 0.80
N TRP A 91 13.49 12.30 2.00
CA TRP A 91 14.30 13.08 2.95
C TRP A 91 15.69 13.38 2.41
N GLY A 92 16.37 12.41 1.81
CA GLY A 92 17.66 12.62 1.15
C GLY A 92 17.61 13.71 0.07
N VAL A 93 16.54 13.74 -0.74
CA VAL A 93 16.31 14.79 -1.74
C VAL A 93 16.10 16.15 -1.08
N LEU A 94 15.28 16.24 -0.03
CA LEU A 94 15.03 17.50 0.68
C LEU A 94 16.31 18.07 1.30
N VAL A 95 17.13 17.22 1.91
CA VAL A 95 18.42 17.62 2.49
C VAL A 95 19.39 18.09 1.40
N ALA A 96 19.42 17.44 0.24
CA ALA A 96 20.26 17.86 -0.88
C ALA A 96 19.82 19.21 -1.51
N VAL A 97 18.53 19.56 -1.43
CA VAL A 97 18.01 20.85 -1.90
C VAL A 97 18.23 21.97 -0.86
N ALA A 98 18.25 21.61 0.42
CA ALA A 98 18.38 22.57 1.52
C ALA A 98 19.83 23.03 1.79
N ASN A 99 20.82 22.27 1.33
CA ASN A 99 22.25 22.58 1.44
C ASN A 99 22.81 23.07 0.11
#